data_AF-A0A926TR06-F1
#
_entry.id   AF-A0A926TR06-F1
#
_cell.length_a   1.000
_cell.length_b   1.000
_cell.length_c   1.000
_cell.angle_alpha   90.00
_cell.angle_beta   90.00
_cell.angle_gamma   90.00
#
_symmetry.space_group_name_H-M   'P 1'
#
loop_
_entity.id
_entity.type
_entity.pdbx_description
1 polymer ?
#
loop_
_entity_poly.entity_id
_entity_poly.type
_entity_poly.pdbx_seq_one_letter_code
_entity_poly.pdbx_strand_id
1 'polypeptide(L)' 'MLQVPRREHSRKPDEFYELVEHLCPGPKLELFTRGSRPIWESWGNQGNLFDRVPTMSA' A
#
# COMPACT_ATOMS: atom_id res chain seq x y z
N MET A 1 -1.70 -18.80 6.73
CA MET A 1 -0.40 -18.14 6.42
C MET A 1 -0.51 -17.58 5.02
N LEU A 2 -0.22 -16.29 4.79
CA LEU A 2 -0.31 -15.69 3.46
C LEU A 2 0.87 -16.15 2.59
N GLN A 3 0.61 -16.75 1.43
CA GLN A 3 1.62 -17.26 0.49
C GLN A 3 1.49 -16.53 -0.85
N VAL A 4 2.40 -15.59 -1.09
CA VAL A 4 2.36 -14.69 -2.25
C VAL A 4 3.79 -14.39 -2.72
N PRO A 5 4.02 -14.15 -4.03
CA PRO A 5 5.35 -13.83 -4.55
C PRO A 5 5.94 -12.57 -3.91
N ARG A 6 7.25 -12.58 -3.65
CA ARG A 6 7.96 -11.39 -3.16
C ARG A 6 8.00 -10.32 -4.26
N ARG A 7 7.74 -9.08 -3.87
CA ARG A 7 7.83 -7.89 -4.74
C ARG A 7 9.11 -7.08 -4.44
N GLU A 8 9.11 -5.79 -4.73
CA GLU A 8 10.20 -4.87 -4.41
C GLU A 8 10.56 -4.91 -2.92
N HIS A 9 11.79 -4.53 -2.60
CA HIS A 9 12.29 -4.58 -1.22
C HIS A 9 11.35 -3.84 -0.25
N SER A 10 10.95 -4.55 0.81
CA SER A 10 10.04 -4.06 1.86
C SER A 10 8.62 -3.70 1.38
N ARG A 11 8.24 -4.00 0.14
CA ARG A 11 6.86 -3.82 -0.34
C ARG A 11 6.00 -4.99 0.14
N LYS A 12 4.99 -4.66 0.94
CA LYS A 12 3.98 -5.63 1.38
C LYS A 12 3.14 -6.08 0.17
N PRO A 13 2.69 -7.35 0.15
CA PRO A 13 1.76 -7.83 -0.88
C PRO A 13 0.40 -7.12 -0.77
N ASP A 14 -0.34 -7.03 -1.88
CA ASP A 14 -1.64 -6.34 -1.89
C ASP A 14 -2.68 -7.10 -1.06
N GLU A 15 -2.57 -8.44 -1.07
CA GLU A 15 -3.42 -9.38 -0.36
C GLU A 15 -3.35 -9.21 1.18
N PHE A 16 -2.25 -8.65 1.69
CA PHE A 16 -2.17 -8.28 3.10
C PHE A 16 -3.18 -7.19 3.46
N TYR A 17 -3.33 -6.18 2.60
CA TYR A 17 -4.23 -5.07 2.84
C TYR A 17 -5.69 -5.48 2.67
N GLU A 18 -5.99 -6.31 1.67
CA GLU A 18 -7.33 -6.90 1.48
C GLU A 18 -7.77 -7.68 2.74
N LEU A 19 -6.85 -8.46 3.32
CA LEU A 19 -7.12 -9.18 4.57
C LEU A 19 -7.43 -8.21 5.73
N VAL A 20 -6.66 -7.13 5.88
CA VAL A 20 -6.91 -6.12 6.92
C VAL A 20 -8.23 -5.40 6.68
N GLU A 21 -8.58 -5.09 5.43
CA GLU A 21 -9.86 -4.47 5.08
C GLU A 21 -11.06 -5.36 5.42
N HIS A 22 -10.93 -6.67 5.23
CA HIS A 22 -11.98 -7.63 5.56
C HIS A 22 -12.13 -7.83 7.08
N LEU A 23 -11.01 -7.86 7.82
CA LEU A 23 -11.02 -8.17 9.25
C LEU A 23 -11.22 -6.94 10.14
N CYS A 24 -10.86 -5.75 9.67
CA CYS A 24 -10.86 -4.51 10.43
C CYS A 24 -11.74 -3.45 9.75
N PRO A 25 -13.03 -3.36 10.11
CA PRO A 25 -13.89 -2.27 9.64
C PRO A 25 -13.46 -0.92 10.25
N GLY A 26 -13.66 0.17 9.48
CA GLY A 26 -13.37 1.54 9.91
C GLY A 26 -12.11 2.17 9.27
N PRO A 27 -11.76 3.41 9.69
CA PRO A 27 -10.60 4.16 9.21
C PRO A 27 -9.28 3.44 9.50
N LYS A 28 -8.31 3.59 8.59
CA LYS A 28 -7.04 2.87 8.66
C LYS A 28 -5.88 3.82 8.38
N LEU A 29 -4.79 3.64 9.13
CA LEU A 29 -3.55 4.39 8.99
C LEU A 29 -2.38 3.43 8.73
N GLU A 30 -1.62 3.69 7.68
CA GLU A 30 -0.35 3.02 7.40
C GLU A 30 0.83 3.94 7.73
N LEU A 31 1.64 3.51 8.70
CA LEU A 31 2.87 4.20 9.10
C LEU A 31 4.08 3.65 8.35
N PHE A 32 5.00 4.55 7.99
CA PHE A 32 6.22 4.28 7.22
C PHE A 32 5.95 3.68 5.83
N THR A 33 4.82 4.05 5.24
CA THR A 33 4.50 3.57 3.89
C THR A 33 5.50 4.12 2.85
N ARG A 34 5.66 3.35 1.78
CA ARG A 34 6.41 3.71 0.57
C ARG A 34 5.49 3.88 -0.65
N GLY A 35 4.19 3.81 -0.47
CA GLY A 35 3.19 3.99 -1.51
C GLY A 35 1.87 4.45 -0.92
N SER A 36 1.11 5.24 -1.65
CA SER A 36 -0.26 5.56 -1.30
C SER A 36 -1.19 4.40 -1.65
N ARG A 37 -2.18 4.19 -0.78
CA ARG A 37 -3.28 3.25 -1.03
C ARG A 37 -4.61 4.00 -0.88
N PRO A 38 -5.56 3.83 -1.81
CA PRO A 38 -6.90 4.36 -1.63
C PRO A 38 -7.50 3.87 -0.31
N ILE A 39 -8.38 4.68 0.31
CA ILE A 39 -9.10 4.35 1.56
C ILE A 39 -8.23 4.41 2.84
N TRP A 40 -6.91 4.28 2.73
CA TRP A 40 -5.98 4.35 3.86
C TRP A 40 -5.34 5.73 4.00
N GLU A 41 -5.29 6.24 5.22
CA GLU A 41 -4.39 7.34 5.53
C GLU A 41 -2.95 6.83 5.53
N SER A 42 -2.05 7.56 4.87
CA SER A 42 -0.70 7.10 4.56
C SER A 42 0.31 8.10 5.10
N TRP A 43 1.21 7.64 5.96
CA TRP A 43 2.27 8.48 6.53
C TRP A 43 3.64 7.84 6.35
N GLY A 44 4.56 8.53 5.68
CA GLY A 44 5.93 8.05 5.51
C GLY A 44 6.80 9.00 4.68
N ASN A 45 8.08 9.09 5.01
CA ASN A 45 9.04 9.98 4.33
C ASN A 45 9.30 9.61 2.86
N GLN A 46 8.88 8.42 2.42
CA GLN A 46 9.00 7.94 1.04
C GLN A 46 7.63 7.50 0.49
N GLY A 47 6.53 8.09 0.98
CA GLY A 47 5.16 7.62 0.75
C GLY A 47 4.71 7.53 -0.71
N ASN A 48 5.45 8.08 -1.66
CA ASN A 48 5.07 8.13 -3.07
C ASN A 48 5.97 7.24 -3.95
N LEU A 49 6.86 6.42 -3.37
CA LEU A 49 7.86 5.65 -4.12
C LEU A 49 7.24 4.59 -5.05
N PHE A 50 6.10 4.02 -4.66
CA PHE A 50 5.37 3.03 -5.47
C PHE A 50 4.17 3.60 -6.22
N ASP A 51 3.95 4.90 -6.12
CA ASP A 51 2.83 5.56 -6.79
C ASP A 51 3.14 5.64 -8.28
N ARG A 52 2.25 5.09 -9.10
CA ARG A 52 2.37 5.26 -10.54
C ARG A 52 2.06 6.71 -10.87
N VAL A 53 3.07 7.45 -11.33
CA VAL A 53 2.85 8.72 -12.02
C VAL A 53 1.98 8.43 -13.26
N PRO A 54 0.86 9.13 -13.47
CA PRO A 54 0.18 9.06 -14.75
C PRO A 54 1.13 9.63 -15.79
N THR A 55 1.55 8.82 -16.76
CA THR A 55 2.21 9.32 -17.96
C THR A 55 1.21 10.24 -18.66
N MET A 56 1.33 11.56 -18.47
CA MET A 56 0.66 12.50 -19.35
C MET A 56 1.30 12.35 -20.72
N SER A 57 0.63 11.61 -21.60
CA SER A 57 0.95 11.66 -23.03
C SER A 57 0.61 13.06 -23.51
N ALA A 58 1.63 13.80 -23.91
CA ALA A 58 1.48 14.99 -24.74
C ALA A 58 0.96 14.61 -26.13
#